data_AF-A0A356NH08-F1
#
_entry.id   AF-A0A356NH08-F1
#
_cell.length_a   1.000
_cell.length_b   1.000
_cell.length_c   1.000
_cell.angle_alpha   90.00
_cell.angle_beta   90.00
_cell.angle_gamma   90.00
#
_symmetry.space_group_name_H-M   'P 1'
#
loop_
_entity.id
_entity.type
_entity.pdbx_description
1 polymer ?
#
loop_
_entity_poly.entity_id
_entity_poly.type
_entity_poly.pdbx_seq_one_letter_code
_entity_poly.pdbx_strand_id
1 'polypeptide(L)'
;MSIISAFAGEGKMSVDKIVISIQGFWVFKEKPFFREQLREMDQKFPKEWFTGDCKSSRTNTDSITIMKKKIWITMLFALTSGFANEVEAGIAVSNAEPSKPNIILIMADDLGYGDLGCYGSKFNSTPHIDRMAEQGVRLMDFHAASWCAPSRCGLMTGFQANRRGLNLAKRITVAEMLRNDDYSTALIGKWHLGMTKGLHPLDQGFDYWFGTKGSNDWDGPNPIIYDAFKNAPESAWKTPLYKDRERLGICPQSQFTKRYTQETVRLIKRHKDKPFFIYLAHNMPHVPVFASDAFKGKSRNGVYGDVLMELDWSIGKIIDALKETGIDKKTLVIFMSDNGPWTMFQEFGGVANPLKGEKGTGWEGGGRVPCIFYWPDKISPSVNEDLIVNTDLYATLASFAGVKV
;
A
#
# COMPACT_ATOMS: atom_id res chain seq x y z
N MET A 1 -23.20 -2.01 -22.03
CA MET A 1 -23.77 -1.53 -20.75
C MET A 1 -22.80 -1.97 -19.64
N SER A 2 -21.61 -1.38 -19.56
CA SER A 2 -21.24 -0.15 -18.80
C SER A 2 -21.13 -0.42 -17.28
N ILE A 3 -19.91 -0.71 -16.82
CA ILE A 3 -19.48 -0.83 -15.41
C ILE A 3 -19.26 0.58 -14.80
N ILE A 4 -20.10 1.55 -15.18
CA ILE A 4 -20.00 2.94 -14.69
C ILE A 4 -21.08 3.24 -13.63
N SER A 5 -22.08 2.37 -13.44
CA SER A 5 -23.17 2.63 -12.48
C SER A 5 -22.87 2.28 -11.01
N ALA A 6 -21.70 1.72 -10.67
CA ALA A 6 -21.39 1.33 -9.28
C ALA A 6 -20.86 2.46 -8.39
N PHE A 7 -20.49 3.60 -8.97
CA PHE A 7 -19.77 4.69 -8.29
C PHE A 7 -20.62 5.93 -7.96
N ALA A 8 -21.91 5.96 -8.33
CA ALA A 8 -22.77 7.14 -8.23
C ALA A 8 -23.97 6.98 -7.27
N GLY A 9 -23.88 6.09 -6.26
CA GLY A 9 -24.95 5.90 -5.26
C GLY A 9 -24.52 6.39 -3.88
N GLU A 10 -25.39 7.14 -3.20
CA GLU A 10 -25.24 7.71 -1.84
C GLU A 10 -25.13 6.67 -0.70
N GLY A 11 -24.61 5.47 -0.98
CA GLY A 11 -24.38 4.42 0.01
C GLY A 11 -22.91 4.31 0.40
N LYS A 12 -22.64 4.13 1.70
CA LYS A 12 -21.30 3.76 2.20
C LYS A 12 -20.80 2.50 1.45
N MET A 13 -19.52 2.45 1.09
CA MET A 13 -18.92 1.27 0.47
C MET A 13 -18.89 0.11 1.47
N SER A 14 -19.47 -1.02 1.08
CA SER A 14 -19.27 -2.31 1.75
C SER A 14 -17.97 -2.96 1.27
N VAL A 15 -17.45 -3.87 2.09
CA VAL A 15 -16.24 -4.68 1.86
C VAL A 15 -16.23 -5.33 0.48
N ASP A 16 -17.36 -5.87 0.03
CA ASP A 16 -17.51 -6.49 -1.29
C ASP A 16 -17.12 -5.53 -2.43
N LYS A 17 -17.33 -4.22 -2.30
CA LYS A 17 -16.95 -3.26 -3.35
C LYS A 17 -15.47 -2.86 -3.35
N ILE A 18 -14.76 -3.10 -2.24
CA ILE A 18 -13.30 -2.91 -2.16
C ILE A 18 -12.60 -4.10 -2.85
N VAL A 19 -13.19 -5.29 -2.78
CA VAL A 19 -12.61 -6.54 -3.31
C VAL A 19 -13.14 -6.91 -4.70
N ILE A 20 -14.37 -6.55 -5.08
CA ILE A 20 -14.98 -6.93 -6.38
C ILE A 20 -14.38 -6.20 -7.59
N SER A 21 -13.53 -5.18 -7.43
CA SER A 21 -12.72 -4.71 -8.57
C SER A 21 -11.60 -5.68 -8.96
N ILE A 22 -11.41 -6.79 -8.22
CA ILE A 22 -10.21 -7.66 -8.28
C ILE A 22 -10.51 -9.10 -8.73
N GLN A 23 -11.78 -9.50 -8.93
CA GLN A 23 -12.12 -10.87 -9.37
C GLN A 23 -12.82 -10.99 -10.75
N GLY A 24 -12.70 -9.98 -11.61
CA GLY A 24 -13.24 -10.03 -12.98
C GLY A 24 -12.19 -10.41 -14.04
N PHE A 25 -12.22 -11.67 -14.50
CA PHE A 25 -11.61 -12.19 -15.74
C PHE A 25 -10.08 -12.42 -15.83
N TRP A 26 -9.66 -13.60 -15.39
CA TRP A 26 -8.59 -14.37 -16.06
C TRP A 26 -9.20 -15.63 -16.69
N VAL A 27 -9.80 -15.48 -17.87
CA VAL A 27 -9.95 -16.59 -18.81
C VAL A 27 -9.33 -16.13 -20.12
N PHE A 28 -8.10 -16.55 -20.37
CA PHE A 28 -7.43 -16.38 -21.66
C PHE A 28 -8.31 -17.02 -22.75
N LYS A 29 -9.00 -16.20 -23.55
CA LYS A 29 -9.34 -16.57 -24.92
C LYS A 29 -8.17 -16.11 -25.79
N GLU A 30 -7.39 -17.08 -26.25
CA GLU A 30 -6.29 -16.90 -27.19
C GLU A 30 -6.72 -16.01 -28.38
N LYS A 31 -5.98 -14.93 -28.63
CA LYS A 31 -6.00 -14.21 -29.90
C LYS A 31 -4.61 -14.28 -30.55
N PRO A 32 -4.52 -14.50 -31.88
CA PRO A 32 -3.31 -14.93 -32.56
C PRO A 32 -2.38 -13.76 -32.95
N PHE A 33 -2.02 -12.88 -32.01
CA PHE A 33 -1.07 -11.79 -32.26
C PHE A 33 0.29 -11.96 -31.57
N PHE A 34 0.47 -13.04 -30.80
CA PHE A 34 1.70 -13.29 -30.01
C PHE A 34 2.54 -14.49 -30.48
N ARG A 35 2.30 -15.03 -31.67
CA ARG A 35 3.08 -16.17 -32.20
C ARG A 35 4.36 -15.77 -32.94
N GLU A 36 4.55 -14.49 -33.27
CA GLU A 36 5.69 -14.06 -34.09
C GLU A 36 6.88 -13.57 -33.25
N GLN A 37 6.65 -12.94 -32.09
CA GLN A 37 7.73 -12.53 -31.17
C GLN A 37 8.31 -13.67 -30.32
N LEU A 38 7.61 -14.80 -30.20
CA LEU A 38 8.12 -15.98 -29.45
C LEU A 38 8.98 -16.91 -30.30
N ARG A 39 9.00 -16.76 -31.64
CA ARG A 39 9.85 -17.57 -32.53
C ARG A 39 11.31 -17.10 -32.60
N GLU A 40 11.58 -15.84 -32.28
CA GLU A 40 12.97 -15.31 -32.23
C GLU A 40 13.70 -15.62 -30.92
N MET A 41 13.00 -16.06 -29.87
CA MET A 41 13.61 -16.34 -28.56
C MET A 41 14.03 -17.81 -28.36
N ASP A 42 13.63 -18.72 -29.26
CA ASP A 42 13.89 -20.17 -29.12
C ASP A 42 15.23 -20.62 -29.77
N GLN A 43 16.02 -19.67 -30.33
CA GLN A 43 17.30 -19.97 -31.00
C GLN A 43 18.56 -19.73 -30.15
N LYS A 44 18.46 -19.38 -28.86
CA LYS A 44 19.65 -18.96 -28.07
C LYS A 44 19.97 -19.74 -26.79
N PHE A 45 19.34 -20.87 -26.49
CA PHE A 45 19.72 -21.67 -25.31
C PHE A 45 19.64 -23.19 -25.60
N PRO A 46 20.73 -23.96 -25.36
CA PRO A 46 20.72 -25.41 -25.50
C PRO A 46 19.77 -26.10 -24.51
N LYS A 47 18.98 -27.07 -24.99
CA LYS A 47 17.98 -27.85 -24.23
C LYS A 47 18.60 -29.12 -23.61
N GLU A 48 19.39 -28.99 -22.55
CA GLU A 48 20.01 -30.18 -21.90
C GLU A 48 19.76 -30.33 -20.39
N TRP A 49 18.76 -29.66 -19.80
CA TRP A 49 18.50 -29.77 -18.35
C TRP A 49 17.06 -30.17 -18.00
N PHE A 50 16.51 -31.19 -18.68
CA PHE A 50 15.25 -31.81 -18.26
C PHE A 50 15.30 -33.33 -18.44
N THR A 51 15.72 -34.04 -17.38
CA THR A 51 15.28 -35.41 -17.13
C THR A 51 14.65 -35.44 -15.75
N GLY A 52 13.33 -35.54 -15.72
CA GLY A 52 12.51 -35.58 -14.52
C GLY A 52 11.07 -35.86 -14.91
N ASP A 53 10.78 -37.12 -15.18
CA ASP A 53 9.45 -37.64 -15.50
C ASP A 53 8.45 -37.28 -14.41
N CYS A 54 7.42 -36.52 -14.77
CA CYS A 54 6.20 -36.43 -13.99
C CYS A 54 5.00 -36.73 -14.90
N LYS A 55 4.50 -37.95 -14.80
CA LYS A 55 3.29 -38.43 -15.49
C LYS A 55 2.08 -37.65 -15.00
N SER A 56 1.49 -36.80 -15.85
CA SER A 56 0.16 -36.22 -15.64
C SER A 56 -0.91 -37.08 -16.31
N SER A 57 -1.89 -37.53 -15.52
CA SER A 57 -3.13 -38.17 -15.98
C SER A 57 -3.99 -37.18 -16.79
N ARG A 58 -4.45 -37.63 -17.95
CA ARG A 58 -5.45 -36.96 -18.78
C ARG A 58 -6.85 -37.27 -18.27
N THR A 59 -7.72 -36.28 -18.20
CA THR A 59 -9.17 -36.50 -18.33
C THR A 59 -9.82 -35.45 -19.23
N ASN A 60 -10.77 -35.98 -20.02
CA ASN A 60 -11.58 -35.47 -21.11
C ASN A 60 -12.00 -33.99 -21.13
N THR A 61 -11.86 -33.42 -22.33
CA THR A 61 -12.68 -32.32 -22.84
C THR A 61 -13.88 -32.88 -23.62
N ASP A 62 -15.10 -32.62 -23.15
CA ASP A 62 -16.31 -32.79 -23.95
C ASP A 62 -16.89 -31.43 -24.39
N SER A 63 -17.40 -31.47 -25.60
CA SER A 63 -17.75 -30.37 -26.50
C SER A 63 -19.04 -29.63 -26.10
N ILE A 64 -19.06 -28.29 -26.16
CA ILE A 64 -20.32 -27.52 -26.26
C ILE A 64 -20.20 -26.45 -27.35
N THR A 65 -21.01 -26.64 -28.39
CA THR A 65 -21.25 -25.74 -29.52
C THR A 65 -22.20 -24.61 -29.10
N ILE A 66 -21.79 -23.33 -29.24
CA ILE A 66 -22.66 -22.16 -29.00
C ILE A 66 -23.22 -21.64 -30.34
N MET A 67 -24.54 -21.75 -30.50
CA MET A 67 -25.32 -21.11 -31.56
C MET A 67 -25.40 -19.59 -31.36
N LYS A 68 -25.13 -18.82 -32.42
CA LYS A 68 -25.32 -17.36 -32.48
C LYS A 68 -26.81 -17.05 -32.70
N LYS A 69 -27.45 -16.29 -31.79
CA LYS A 69 -28.74 -15.64 -32.05
C LYS A 69 -28.54 -14.16 -32.39
N LYS A 70 -29.01 -13.76 -33.58
CA LYS A 70 -29.19 -12.38 -34.03
C LYS A 70 -30.52 -11.85 -33.46
N ILE A 71 -30.51 -10.66 -32.86
CA ILE A 71 -31.73 -9.95 -32.46
C ILE A 71 -31.94 -8.81 -33.46
N TRP A 72 -33.14 -8.76 -34.05
CA TRP A 72 -33.60 -7.70 -34.93
C TRP A 72 -34.31 -6.61 -34.13
N ILE A 73 -34.05 -5.37 -34.51
CA ILE A 73 -34.68 -4.14 -34.01
C ILE A 73 -36.00 -3.96 -34.76
N THR A 74 -37.09 -3.68 -34.03
CA THR A 74 -38.31 -3.12 -34.61
C THR A 74 -38.69 -1.85 -33.85
N MET A 75 -38.57 -0.71 -34.53
CA MET A 75 -39.16 0.57 -34.12
C MET A 75 -40.68 0.51 -34.28
N LEU A 76 -41.42 0.94 -33.27
CA LEU A 76 -42.84 1.27 -33.42
C LEU A 76 -43.05 2.72 -32.94
N PHE A 77 -43.40 3.59 -33.89
CA PHE A 77 -43.97 4.91 -33.66
C PHE A 77 -45.41 4.76 -33.16
N ALA A 78 -45.75 5.45 -32.07
CA ALA A 78 -47.14 5.76 -31.74
C ALA A 78 -47.22 7.21 -31.26
N LEU A 79 -47.91 8.02 -32.07
CA LEU A 79 -48.36 9.38 -31.79
C LEU A 79 -49.50 9.33 -30.78
N THR A 80 -49.35 10.04 -29.65
CA THR A 80 -50.49 10.59 -28.91
C THR A 80 -50.16 12.00 -28.46
N SER A 81 -50.91 12.96 -29.02
CA SER A 81 -50.99 14.34 -28.62
C SER A 81 -51.83 14.46 -27.35
N GLY A 82 -51.33 15.17 -26.34
CA GLY A 82 -52.09 15.48 -25.12
C GLY A 82 -51.30 16.41 -24.21
N PHE A 83 -51.74 17.67 -24.16
CA PHE A 83 -51.20 18.73 -23.30
C PHE A 83 -51.18 18.31 -21.82
N ALA A 84 -50.02 18.42 -21.19
CA ALA A 84 -49.89 18.61 -19.76
C ALA A 84 -48.72 19.58 -19.51
N ASN A 85 -49.01 20.69 -18.85
CA ASN A 85 -48.02 21.69 -18.43
C ASN A 85 -47.00 21.03 -17.49
N GLU A 86 -45.75 20.92 -17.91
CA GLU A 86 -44.63 20.64 -17.03
C GLU A 86 -44.10 21.96 -16.45
N VAL A 87 -44.27 22.10 -15.14
CA VAL A 87 -43.48 23.03 -14.33
C VAL A 87 -42.08 22.43 -14.25
N GLU A 88 -41.15 22.92 -15.08
CA GLU A 88 -39.72 22.64 -14.91
C GLU A 88 -39.24 23.32 -13.63
N ALA A 89 -39.43 22.64 -12.50
CA ALA A 89 -38.61 22.88 -11.32
C ALA A 89 -37.20 22.41 -11.67
N GLY A 90 -36.35 23.35 -12.08
CA GLY A 90 -34.93 23.12 -12.33
C GLY A 90 -34.25 22.62 -11.06
N ILE A 91 -34.23 21.31 -10.86
CA ILE A 91 -33.27 20.67 -9.96
C ILE A 91 -31.94 20.78 -10.71
N ALA A 92 -31.14 21.77 -10.33
CA ALA A 92 -29.73 21.78 -10.66
C ALA A 92 -29.09 20.56 -9.99
N VAL A 93 -29.13 19.41 -10.67
CA VAL A 93 -28.27 18.29 -10.35
C VAL A 93 -26.86 18.79 -10.60
N SER A 94 -26.13 19.07 -9.53
CA SER A 94 -24.73 19.40 -9.63
C SER A 94 -24.03 18.20 -10.27
N ASN A 95 -23.72 18.28 -11.55
CA ASN A 95 -22.75 17.42 -12.24
C ASN A 95 -21.34 17.75 -11.74
N ALA A 96 -21.14 17.82 -10.43
CA ALA A 96 -19.82 17.82 -9.87
C ALA A 96 -19.27 16.41 -10.10
N GLU A 97 -18.37 16.29 -11.08
CA GLU A 97 -17.44 15.15 -11.17
C GLU A 97 -17.01 14.77 -9.75
N PRO A 98 -17.17 13.50 -9.33
CA PRO A 98 -16.79 13.09 -7.98
C PRO A 98 -15.36 13.54 -7.71
N SER A 99 -15.16 14.39 -6.69
CA SER A 99 -13.83 14.95 -6.43
C SER A 99 -12.87 13.81 -6.11
N LYS A 100 -11.77 13.71 -6.88
CA LYS A 100 -10.71 12.72 -6.67
C LYS A 100 -10.27 12.72 -5.19
N PRO A 101 -10.15 11.55 -4.55
CA PRO A 101 -9.78 11.49 -3.14
C PRO A 101 -8.30 11.85 -2.96
N ASN A 102 -7.96 12.41 -1.80
CA ASN A 102 -6.59 12.37 -1.33
C ASN A 102 -6.26 10.96 -0.84
N ILE A 103 -4.99 10.55 -0.96
CA ILE A 103 -4.52 9.24 -0.53
C ILE A 103 -3.30 9.43 0.37
N ILE A 104 -3.34 8.85 1.57
CA ILE A 104 -2.18 8.70 2.45
C ILE A 104 -1.97 7.21 2.69
N LEU A 105 -0.86 6.67 2.20
CA LEU A 105 -0.44 5.31 2.49
C LEU A 105 0.70 5.35 3.50
N ILE A 106 0.44 4.84 4.69
CA ILE A 106 1.37 4.77 5.81
C ILE A 106 1.89 3.34 5.90
N MET A 107 3.21 3.19 5.85
CA MET A 107 3.89 1.92 5.93
C MET A 107 4.91 1.94 7.07
N ALA A 108 4.70 1.09 8.05
CA ALA A 108 5.70 0.72 9.04
C ALA A 108 6.74 -0.24 8.44
N ASP A 109 7.87 -0.39 9.11
CA ASP A 109 9.01 -1.19 8.65
C ASP A 109 9.31 -2.26 9.72
N ASP A 110 9.08 -3.54 9.40
CA ASP A 110 9.22 -4.68 10.31
C ASP A 110 8.22 -4.71 11.49
N LEU A 111 7.04 -4.11 11.33
CA LEU A 111 5.96 -4.22 12.30
C LEU A 111 5.21 -5.55 12.13
N GLY A 112 5.14 -6.34 13.20
CA GLY A 112 4.53 -7.66 13.20
C GLY A 112 3.02 -7.66 13.37
N TYR A 113 2.39 -8.77 12.98
CA TYR A 113 0.94 -8.95 13.08
C TYR A 113 0.41 -8.70 14.50
N GLY A 114 1.10 -9.19 15.52
CA GLY A 114 0.66 -9.11 16.91
C GLY A 114 1.06 -7.83 17.64
N ASP A 115 1.62 -6.83 16.94
CA ASP A 115 2.18 -5.65 17.61
C ASP A 115 1.14 -4.60 18.01
N LEU A 116 -0.01 -4.56 17.36
CA LEU A 116 -1.03 -3.52 17.58
C LEU A 116 -2.12 -4.00 18.56
N GLY A 117 -2.68 -3.08 19.34
CA GLY A 117 -3.81 -3.39 20.24
C GLY A 117 -4.99 -3.97 19.47
N CYS A 118 -5.34 -3.36 18.34
CA CYS A 118 -6.34 -3.86 17.41
C CYS A 118 -5.92 -5.11 16.63
N TYR A 119 -4.78 -5.73 16.90
CA TYR A 119 -4.44 -7.09 16.42
C TYR A 119 -4.13 -8.05 17.58
N GLY A 120 -4.46 -7.67 18.82
CA GLY A 120 -4.37 -8.53 19.99
C GLY A 120 -3.13 -8.30 20.85
N SER A 121 -2.34 -7.25 20.60
CA SER A 121 -1.21 -6.91 21.47
C SER A 121 -1.68 -6.65 22.89
N LYS A 122 -1.07 -7.38 23.84
CA LYS A 122 -1.24 -7.16 25.28
C LYS A 122 -0.10 -6.37 25.91
N PHE A 123 0.85 -5.87 25.12
CA PHE A 123 2.06 -5.21 25.60
C PHE A 123 2.27 -3.83 25.00
N ASN A 124 1.87 -3.60 23.75
CA ASN A 124 1.95 -2.28 23.13
C ASN A 124 0.65 -1.50 23.37
N SER A 125 0.72 -0.18 23.29
CA SER A 125 -0.45 0.72 23.39
C SER A 125 -0.48 1.57 22.13
N THR A 126 -1.50 1.37 21.30
CA THR A 126 -1.66 2.01 19.99
C THR A 126 -3.05 2.63 19.81
N PRO A 127 -3.50 3.50 20.73
CA PRO A 127 -4.88 3.99 20.75
C PRO A 127 -5.32 4.74 19.48
N HIS A 128 -4.42 5.39 18.75
CA HIS A 128 -4.79 6.07 17.50
C HIS A 128 -4.98 5.09 16.35
N ILE A 129 -4.11 4.09 16.21
CA ILE A 129 -4.24 3.01 15.23
C ILE A 129 -5.45 2.13 15.56
N ASP A 130 -5.68 1.86 16.85
CA ASP A 130 -6.82 1.08 17.31
C ASP A 130 -8.13 1.78 16.94
N ARG A 131 -8.22 3.09 17.17
CA ARG A 131 -9.37 3.90 16.75
C ARG A 131 -9.54 3.94 15.23
N MET A 132 -8.45 3.99 14.48
CA MET A 132 -8.48 3.93 13.01
C MET A 132 -9.09 2.61 12.54
N ALA A 133 -8.75 1.49 13.18
CA ALA A 133 -9.34 0.18 12.91
C ALA A 133 -10.82 0.09 13.32
N GLU A 134 -11.20 0.63 14.47
CA GLU A 134 -12.60 0.67 14.94
C GLU A 134 -13.52 1.48 14.01
N GLN A 135 -12.98 2.49 13.34
CA GLN A 135 -13.72 3.40 12.47
C GLN A 135 -13.53 3.09 10.98
N GLY A 136 -12.76 2.05 10.65
CA GLY A 136 -12.36 1.70 9.30
C GLY A 136 -12.57 0.21 9.00
N VAL A 137 -11.92 -0.26 7.94
CA VAL A 137 -11.86 -1.69 7.60
C VAL A 137 -10.52 -2.23 8.08
N ARG A 138 -10.56 -3.18 9.01
CA ARG A 138 -9.38 -3.94 9.48
C ARG A 138 -9.28 -5.26 8.72
N LEU A 139 -8.15 -5.51 8.07
CA LEU A 139 -7.90 -6.73 7.30
C LEU A 139 -7.21 -7.79 8.17
N MET A 140 -7.78 -8.99 8.22
CA MET A 140 -7.25 -10.10 9.01
C MET A 140 -6.31 -11.00 8.20
N ASP A 141 -6.48 -11.08 6.88
CA ASP A 141 -5.67 -11.93 5.98
C ASP A 141 -4.97 -11.13 4.87
N PHE A 142 -4.20 -10.12 5.27
CA PHE A 142 -3.44 -9.27 4.35
C PHE A 142 -1.95 -9.66 4.31
N HIS A 143 -1.41 -9.86 3.11
CA HIS A 143 -0.03 -10.34 2.90
C HIS A 143 0.84 -9.34 2.13
N ALA A 144 2.10 -9.28 2.55
CA ALA A 144 3.18 -8.64 1.83
C ALA A 144 4.32 -9.65 1.63
N ALA A 145 5.32 -9.29 0.82
CA ALA A 145 6.52 -10.11 0.73
C ALA A 145 7.30 -10.06 2.06
N SER A 146 7.97 -11.14 2.45
CA SER A 146 8.69 -11.22 3.73
C SER A 146 9.98 -10.39 3.81
N TRP A 147 10.19 -9.43 2.90
CA TRP A 147 11.35 -8.55 2.84
C TRP A 147 10.96 -7.15 2.33
N CYS A 148 11.62 -6.13 2.87
CA CYS A 148 11.32 -4.72 2.59
C CYS A 148 11.29 -4.39 1.09
N ALA A 149 12.39 -4.64 0.37
CA ALA A 149 12.52 -4.19 -1.02
C ALA A 149 11.53 -4.91 -1.97
N PRO A 150 11.37 -6.25 -1.92
CA PRO A 150 10.32 -6.93 -2.69
C PRO A 150 8.91 -6.45 -2.36
N SER A 151 8.60 -6.23 -1.07
CA SER A 151 7.29 -5.76 -0.62
C SER A 151 6.97 -4.37 -1.15
N ARG A 152 7.90 -3.42 -0.97
CA ARG A 152 7.80 -2.04 -1.46
C ARG A 152 7.69 -2.00 -2.98
N CYS A 153 8.42 -2.86 -3.68
CA CYS A 153 8.30 -2.97 -5.13
C CYS A 153 6.92 -3.49 -5.56
N GLY A 154 6.42 -4.52 -4.88
CA GLY A 154 5.07 -5.06 -5.09
C GLY A 154 4.00 -4.00 -4.91
N LEU A 155 4.06 -3.25 -3.81
CA LEU A 155 3.17 -2.12 -3.55
C LEU A 155 3.25 -1.07 -4.67
N MET A 156 4.46 -0.67 -5.07
CA MET A 156 4.62 0.40 -6.06
C MET A 156 4.15 -0.02 -7.44
N THR A 157 4.21 -1.29 -7.82
CA THR A 157 4.05 -1.73 -9.23
C THR A 157 2.88 -2.67 -9.48
N GLY A 158 2.21 -3.15 -8.43
CA GLY A 158 1.24 -4.24 -8.52
C GLY A 158 1.85 -5.58 -8.95
N PHE A 159 3.18 -5.69 -8.99
CA PHE A 159 3.88 -6.89 -9.45
C PHE A 159 4.77 -7.47 -8.36
N GLN A 160 4.53 -8.74 -8.02
CA GLN A 160 5.35 -9.45 -7.05
C GLN A 160 6.81 -9.59 -7.55
N ALA A 161 7.72 -8.90 -6.87
CA ALA A 161 9.14 -9.01 -7.15
C ALA A 161 9.63 -10.43 -6.79
N ASN A 162 9.99 -11.22 -7.81
CA ASN A 162 10.53 -12.55 -7.62
C ASN A 162 12.07 -12.52 -7.54
N ARG A 163 12.69 -13.71 -7.40
CA ARG A 163 14.16 -13.90 -7.34
C ARG A 163 14.95 -13.28 -8.51
N ARG A 164 14.30 -12.75 -9.56
CA ARG A 164 14.93 -12.09 -10.74
C ARG A 164 15.07 -10.56 -10.62
N GLY A 165 14.86 -10.00 -9.41
CA GLY A 165 15.12 -8.59 -9.11
C GLY A 165 13.89 -7.69 -9.15
N LEU A 166 14.03 -6.47 -8.62
CA LEU A 166 12.92 -5.54 -8.39
C LEU A 166 12.25 -5.08 -9.70
N ASN A 167 12.96 -5.03 -10.84
CA ASN A 167 12.41 -4.62 -12.16
C ASN A 167 11.61 -3.29 -12.16
N LEU A 168 11.84 -2.41 -11.19
CA LEU A 168 11.08 -1.17 -11.00
C LEU A 168 11.08 -0.28 -12.26
N ALA A 169 12.26 -0.05 -12.87
CA ALA A 169 12.41 0.78 -14.07
C ALA A 169 11.64 0.30 -15.33
N LYS A 170 11.04 -0.89 -15.30
CA LYS A 170 10.25 -1.45 -16.41
C LYS A 170 8.74 -1.40 -16.14
N ARG A 171 8.33 -0.75 -15.05
CA ARG A 171 6.96 -0.73 -14.55
C ARG A 171 6.54 0.72 -14.33
N ILE A 172 5.25 0.98 -14.50
CA ILE A 172 4.65 2.23 -14.05
C ILE A 172 4.42 2.07 -12.55
N THR A 173 4.90 3.02 -11.74
CA THR A 173 4.62 3.01 -10.31
C THR A 173 3.26 3.63 -10.00
N VAL A 174 2.71 3.34 -8.83
CA VAL A 174 1.50 4.00 -8.32
C VAL A 174 1.66 5.52 -8.27
N ALA A 175 2.88 6.01 -7.98
CA ALA A 175 3.16 7.44 -7.99
C ALA A 175 3.15 8.01 -9.43
N GLU A 176 3.75 7.33 -10.40
CA GLU A 176 3.68 7.76 -11.81
C GLU A 176 2.25 7.74 -12.35
N MET A 177 1.50 6.68 -12.02
CA MET A 177 0.09 6.54 -12.38
C MET A 177 -0.74 7.70 -11.83
N LEU A 178 -0.63 8.00 -10.54
CA LEU A 178 -1.41 9.07 -9.90
C LEU A 178 -0.93 10.45 -10.35
N ARG A 179 0.38 10.66 -10.51
CA ARG A 179 0.94 11.93 -11.01
C ARG A 179 0.42 12.26 -12.41
N ASN A 180 0.34 11.26 -13.30
CA ASN A 180 -0.23 11.43 -14.63
C ASN A 180 -1.74 11.74 -14.60
N ASP A 181 -2.41 11.48 -13.49
CA ASP A 181 -3.81 11.81 -13.23
C ASP A 181 -3.98 13.05 -12.32
N ASP A 182 -3.01 13.97 -12.35
CA ASP A 182 -3.01 15.27 -11.65
C ASP A 182 -2.94 15.20 -10.12
N TYR A 183 -2.44 14.11 -9.54
CA TYR A 183 -2.08 14.10 -8.12
C TYR A 183 -0.76 14.83 -7.87
N SER A 184 -0.67 15.56 -6.75
CA SER A 184 0.64 15.90 -6.17
C SER A 184 1.18 14.67 -5.43
N THR A 185 2.38 14.19 -5.76
CA THR A 185 2.92 12.95 -5.19
C THR A 185 4.12 13.20 -4.28
N ALA A 186 4.13 12.58 -3.10
CA ALA A 186 5.23 12.72 -2.15
C ALA A 186 5.58 11.39 -1.49
N LEU A 187 6.89 11.11 -1.40
CA LEU A 187 7.44 10.07 -0.54
C LEU A 187 8.03 10.73 0.70
N ILE A 188 7.61 10.28 1.88
CA ILE A 188 8.22 10.66 3.16
C ILE A 188 8.77 9.39 3.81
N GLY A 189 10.08 9.36 3.98
CA GLY A 189 10.82 8.27 4.63
C GLY A 189 11.52 7.32 3.67
N LYS A 190 11.53 6.04 4.03
CA LYS A 190 12.40 5.00 3.46
C LYS A 190 12.00 4.63 2.04
N TRP A 191 12.95 4.72 1.10
CA TRP A 191 12.75 4.31 -0.29
C TRP A 191 13.02 2.82 -0.52
N HIS A 192 14.28 2.39 -0.37
CA HIS A 192 14.72 1.00 -0.46
C HIS A 192 14.50 0.28 -1.81
N LEU A 193 14.33 1.01 -2.92
CA LEU A 193 14.18 0.42 -4.27
C LEU A 193 15.34 0.75 -5.22
N GLY A 194 16.46 1.19 -4.66
CA GLY A 194 17.67 1.55 -5.40
C GLY A 194 17.77 3.04 -5.69
N MET A 195 18.99 3.50 -5.97
CA MET A 195 19.32 4.92 -6.22
C MET A 195 20.11 5.12 -7.51
N THR A 196 20.25 4.07 -8.33
CA THR A 196 20.89 4.16 -9.64
C THR A 196 20.02 4.97 -10.61
N LYS A 197 20.57 5.33 -11.77
CA LYS A 197 19.88 6.16 -12.77
C LYS A 197 18.48 5.58 -13.08
N GLY A 198 17.46 6.43 -12.95
CA GLY A 198 16.07 6.05 -13.19
C GLY A 198 15.39 5.34 -12.02
N LEU A 199 16.08 5.03 -10.91
CA LEU A 199 15.48 4.40 -9.72
C LEU A 199 15.32 5.37 -8.54
N HIS A 200 15.75 6.63 -8.68
CA HIS A 200 15.51 7.65 -7.67
C HIS A 200 13.99 7.86 -7.47
N PRO A 201 13.48 8.15 -6.26
CA PRO A 201 12.05 8.40 -6.05
C PRO A 201 11.44 9.41 -7.03
N LEU A 202 12.16 10.50 -7.27
CA LEU A 202 11.74 11.53 -8.24
C LEU A 202 11.75 11.08 -9.70
N ASP A 203 12.53 10.05 -10.04
CA ASP A 203 12.50 9.41 -11.36
C ASP A 203 11.39 8.35 -11.45
N GLN A 204 10.69 8.09 -10.35
CA GLN A 204 9.70 7.02 -10.16
C GLN A 204 8.33 7.61 -9.76
N GLY A 205 8.04 8.83 -10.22
CA GLY A 205 6.73 9.46 -10.14
C GLY A 205 6.45 10.30 -8.90
N PHE A 206 7.39 10.42 -7.95
CA PHE A 206 7.24 11.34 -6.82
C PHE A 206 7.67 12.77 -7.20
N ASP A 207 6.84 13.78 -6.92
CA ASP A 207 7.22 15.20 -7.08
C ASP A 207 8.09 15.70 -5.91
N TYR A 208 8.00 15.03 -4.76
CA TYR A 208 8.72 15.39 -3.55
C TYR A 208 9.24 14.16 -2.81
N TRP A 209 10.47 14.24 -2.29
CA TRP A 209 11.00 13.21 -1.37
C TRP A 209 11.64 13.82 -0.13
N PHE A 210 11.33 13.28 1.05
CA PHE A 210 12.04 13.59 2.29
C PHE A 210 12.27 12.32 3.10
N GLY A 211 13.48 11.78 3.15
CA GLY A 211 13.71 10.50 3.82
C GLY A 211 15.07 9.84 3.57
N THR A 212 15.13 8.51 3.68
CA THR A 212 16.36 7.72 3.60
C THR A 212 16.39 6.82 2.36
N LYS A 213 17.58 6.63 1.79
CA LYS A 213 17.78 5.76 0.61
C LYS A 213 17.33 4.31 0.83
N GLY A 214 17.45 3.83 2.06
CA GLY A 214 17.02 2.50 2.47
C GLY A 214 16.94 2.40 4.00
N SER A 215 17.22 1.21 4.53
CA SER A 215 17.14 0.94 5.96
C SER A 215 18.10 1.82 6.77
N ASN A 216 17.71 2.13 8.00
CA ASN A 216 18.40 3.03 8.92
C ASN A 216 19.57 2.37 9.68
N ASP A 217 19.89 1.11 9.37
CA ASP A 217 20.98 0.31 9.93
C ASP A 217 22.21 0.19 9.01
N TRP A 218 22.11 0.61 7.74
CA TRP A 218 23.19 0.42 6.74
C TRP A 218 24.52 1.10 7.09
N ASP A 219 24.47 2.24 7.78
CA ASP A 219 25.64 3.04 8.12
C ASP A 219 25.95 2.97 9.63
N GLY A 220 25.95 1.76 10.22
CA GLY A 220 26.29 1.53 11.63
C GLY A 220 26.85 0.13 11.93
N PRO A 221 26.95 -0.25 13.22
CA PRO A 221 27.48 -1.54 13.64
C PRO A 221 26.72 -2.72 13.02
N ASN A 222 27.43 -3.81 12.73
CA ASN A 222 26.83 -4.98 12.10
C ASN A 222 25.73 -5.58 13.01
N PRO A 223 24.46 -5.60 12.56
CA PRO A 223 23.34 -6.07 13.38
C PRO A 223 23.39 -7.57 13.68
N ILE A 224 24.22 -8.36 12.98
CA ILE A 224 24.39 -9.80 13.24
C ILE A 224 25.03 -10.06 14.62
N ILE A 225 25.80 -9.11 15.15
CA ILE A 225 26.40 -9.23 16.48
C ILE A 225 25.46 -8.55 17.47
N TYR A 226 24.55 -9.32 18.07
CA TYR A 226 23.51 -8.82 18.98
C TYR A 226 24.07 -7.90 20.09
N ASP A 227 25.18 -8.25 20.72
CA ASP A 227 25.79 -7.40 21.77
C ASP A 227 26.36 -6.08 21.24
N ALA A 228 26.95 -6.09 20.03
CA ALA A 228 27.47 -4.88 19.40
C ALA A 228 26.33 -3.95 18.98
N PHE A 229 25.23 -4.54 18.51
CA PHE A 229 24.01 -3.82 18.13
C PHE A 229 23.28 -3.23 19.35
N LYS A 230 23.05 -4.05 20.38
CA LYS A 230 22.33 -3.68 21.62
C LYS A 230 22.99 -2.53 22.37
N ASN A 231 24.32 -2.52 22.44
CA ASN A 231 25.06 -1.51 23.21
C ASN A 231 25.50 -0.30 22.35
N ALA A 232 25.17 -0.30 21.05
CA ALA A 232 25.55 0.80 20.16
C ALA A 232 24.82 2.09 20.56
N PRO A 233 25.54 3.18 20.88
CA PRO A 233 24.89 4.46 21.08
C PRO A 233 24.25 4.94 19.77
N GLU A 234 23.21 5.78 19.85
CA GLU A 234 22.54 6.35 18.66
C GLU A 234 23.54 7.00 17.69
N SER A 235 24.58 7.63 18.23
CA SER A 235 25.64 8.28 17.46
C SER A 235 26.47 7.31 16.60
N ALA A 236 26.41 6.00 16.84
CA ALA A 236 27.07 4.99 16.01
C ALA A 236 26.39 4.81 14.64
N TRP A 237 25.14 5.25 14.50
CA TRP A 237 24.36 5.09 13.28
C TRP A 237 24.37 6.39 12.47
N LYS A 238 24.98 6.35 11.29
CA LYS A 238 25.24 7.53 10.44
C LYS A 238 24.28 7.61 9.25
N THR A 239 22.99 7.37 9.51
CA THR A 239 21.95 7.33 8.47
C THR A 239 21.68 8.72 7.91
N PRO A 240 21.92 8.97 6.61
CA PRO A 240 21.68 10.27 6.02
C PRO A 240 20.21 10.51 5.70
N LEU A 241 19.77 11.75 5.93
CA LEU A 241 18.47 12.24 5.53
C LEU A 241 18.60 13.07 4.25
N TYR A 242 17.68 12.86 3.33
CA TYR A 242 17.63 13.54 2.05
C TYR A 242 16.36 14.37 1.92
N LYS A 243 16.46 15.45 1.17
CA LYS A 243 15.33 16.15 0.60
C LYS A 243 15.55 16.22 -0.91
N ASP A 244 14.64 15.63 -1.66
CA ASP A 244 14.78 15.45 -3.10
C ASP A 244 16.12 14.79 -3.43
N ARG A 245 16.99 15.46 -4.18
CA ARG A 245 18.34 14.93 -4.50
C ARG A 245 19.43 15.41 -3.53
N GLU A 246 19.09 16.28 -2.59
CA GLU A 246 20.03 16.91 -1.67
C GLU A 246 20.16 16.09 -0.38
N ARG A 247 21.40 15.87 0.07
CA ARG A 247 21.69 15.27 1.37
C ARG A 247 21.71 16.37 2.43
N LEU A 248 20.80 16.31 3.39
CA LEU A 248 20.67 17.29 4.47
C LEU A 248 21.64 17.06 5.65
N GLY A 249 22.23 15.86 5.74
CA GLY A 249 23.13 15.47 6.82
C GLY A 249 22.69 14.17 7.48
N ILE A 250 23.23 13.88 8.67
CA ILE A 250 22.87 12.70 9.46
C ILE A 250 21.66 13.02 10.32
N CYS A 251 20.65 12.16 10.28
CA CYS A 251 19.50 12.27 11.19
C CYS A 251 19.71 11.33 12.38
N PRO A 252 19.56 11.82 13.62
CA PRO A 252 19.43 10.93 14.77
C PRO A 252 18.24 9.99 14.58
N GLN A 253 18.42 8.72 14.91
CA GLN A 253 17.43 7.65 14.75
C GLN A 253 16.10 7.99 15.45
N SER A 254 16.20 8.51 16.67
CA SER A 254 15.10 8.96 17.54
C SER A 254 14.28 10.12 16.94
N GLN A 255 14.73 10.74 15.86
CA GLN A 255 14.07 11.89 15.24
C GLN A 255 13.35 11.54 13.95
N PHE A 256 13.48 10.33 13.42
CA PHE A 256 12.86 9.96 12.13
C PHE A 256 11.35 10.10 12.18
N THR A 257 10.68 9.45 13.14
CA THR A 257 9.21 9.47 13.23
C THR A 257 8.69 10.90 13.34
N LYS A 258 9.13 11.66 14.35
CA LYS A 258 8.76 13.07 14.51
C LYS A 258 8.97 13.92 13.23
N ARG A 259 10.13 13.82 12.59
CA ARG A 259 10.41 14.62 11.37
C ARG A 259 9.50 14.23 10.21
N TYR A 260 9.27 12.93 10.01
CA TYR A 260 8.37 12.45 8.97
C TYR A 260 6.91 12.86 9.24
N THR A 261 6.44 12.79 10.50
CA THR A 261 5.12 13.27 10.89
C THR A 261 4.96 14.76 10.59
N GLN A 262 5.93 15.59 11.02
CA GLN A 262 5.90 17.03 10.79
C GLN A 262 5.86 17.37 9.31
N GLU A 263 6.66 16.67 8.51
CA GLU A 263 6.71 16.87 7.08
C GLU A 263 5.42 16.45 6.38
N THR A 264 4.80 15.36 6.85
CA THR A 264 3.51 14.87 6.35
C THR A 264 2.40 15.87 6.65
N VAL A 265 2.31 16.35 7.89
CA VAL A 265 1.35 17.40 8.29
C VAL A 265 1.55 18.69 7.48
N ARG A 266 2.80 19.07 7.21
CA ARG A 266 3.13 20.23 6.36
C ARG A 266 2.57 20.04 4.94
N LEU A 267 2.74 18.87 4.33
CA LEU A 267 2.23 18.59 2.98
C LEU A 267 0.71 18.52 2.94
N ILE A 268 0.05 17.92 3.94
CA ILE A 268 -1.41 17.92 4.08
C ILE A 268 -1.94 19.35 4.04
N LYS A 269 -1.38 20.24 4.87
CA LYS A 269 -1.77 21.65 4.94
C LYS A 269 -1.50 22.40 3.63
N ARG A 270 -0.39 22.10 2.96
CA ARG A 270 0.01 22.74 1.69
C ARG A 270 -0.85 22.31 0.51
N HIS A 271 -1.22 21.03 0.43
CA HIS A 271 -1.90 20.45 -0.72
C HIS A 271 -3.40 20.27 -0.52
N LYS A 272 -4.00 20.82 0.55
CA LYS A 272 -5.42 20.65 0.86
C LYS A 272 -6.40 20.99 -0.29
N ASP A 273 -5.97 21.82 -1.25
CA ASP A 273 -6.78 22.30 -2.37
C ASP A 273 -6.57 21.51 -3.69
N LYS A 274 -5.70 20.48 -3.70
CA LYS A 274 -5.42 19.60 -4.86
C LYS A 274 -5.35 18.13 -4.40
N PRO A 275 -5.83 17.13 -5.18
CA PRO A 275 -5.62 15.73 -4.82
C PRO A 275 -4.13 15.43 -4.65
N PHE A 276 -3.81 14.69 -3.59
CA PHE A 276 -2.43 14.30 -3.28
C PHE A 276 -2.31 12.82 -2.94
N PHE A 277 -1.14 12.28 -3.22
CA PHE A 277 -0.70 10.96 -2.77
C PHE A 277 0.53 11.12 -1.91
N ILE A 278 0.40 10.83 -0.62
CA ILE A 278 1.53 10.79 0.32
C ILE A 278 1.79 9.33 0.67
N TYR A 279 2.97 8.84 0.29
CA TYR A 279 3.51 7.59 0.78
C TYR A 279 4.42 7.87 1.97
N LEU A 280 3.90 7.65 3.19
CA LEU A 280 4.64 7.77 4.43
C LEU A 280 5.25 6.42 4.81
N ALA A 281 6.48 6.20 4.40
CA ALA A 281 7.26 5.00 4.64
C ALA A 281 8.18 5.20 5.86
N HIS A 282 7.69 4.92 7.06
CA HIS A 282 8.52 5.01 8.25
C HIS A 282 9.75 4.08 8.15
N ASN A 283 10.86 4.50 8.77
CA ASN A 283 11.96 3.60 9.09
C ASN A 283 11.66 2.77 10.35
N MET A 284 10.76 3.26 11.21
CA MET A 284 10.39 2.56 12.43
C MET A 284 9.24 1.57 12.15
N PRO A 285 9.16 0.44 12.87
CA PRO A 285 10.04 0.06 13.98
C PRO A 285 11.29 -0.79 13.60
N HIS A 286 11.81 -0.66 12.37
CA HIS A 286 13.02 -1.39 11.96
C HIS A 286 14.20 -1.01 12.85
N VAL A 287 14.96 -2.04 13.22
CA VAL A 287 16.19 -1.91 13.98
C VAL A 287 17.22 -1.00 13.26
N PRO A 288 18.03 -0.20 13.99
CA PRO A 288 17.98 0.04 15.42
C PRO A 288 16.81 0.92 15.84
N VAL A 289 16.15 0.50 16.92
CA VAL A 289 15.02 1.23 17.49
C VAL A 289 15.51 2.28 18.48
N PHE A 290 15.11 3.52 18.25
CA PHE A 290 15.32 4.64 19.15
C PHE A 290 14.05 5.49 19.18
N ALA A 291 13.56 5.80 20.38
CA ALA A 291 12.43 6.70 20.57
C ALA A 291 12.91 8.09 20.94
N SER A 292 12.16 9.12 20.56
CA SER A 292 12.41 10.49 21.00
C SER A 292 12.20 10.64 22.51
N ASP A 293 12.75 11.72 23.10
CA ASP A 293 12.60 12.02 24.53
C ASP A 293 11.14 12.08 25.00
N ALA A 294 10.20 12.38 24.10
CA ALA A 294 8.78 12.42 24.40
C ALA A 294 8.19 11.03 24.67
N PHE A 295 8.82 9.94 24.23
CA PHE A 295 8.31 8.58 24.33
C PHE A 295 9.26 7.62 25.04
N LYS A 296 10.56 7.92 25.07
CA LYS A 296 11.59 7.10 25.70
C LYS A 296 11.24 6.76 27.15
N GLY A 297 11.25 5.46 27.46
CA GLY A 297 10.99 4.89 28.79
C GLY A 297 9.53 4.94 29.25
N LYS A 298 8.56 5.14 28.35
CA LYS A 298 7.14 5.29 28.71
C LYS A 298 6.32 4.02 28.47
N SER A 299 6.78 3.15 27.58
CA SER A 299 6.10 1.90 27.27
C SER A 299 6.46 0.80 28.26
N ARG A 300 5.48 -0.06 28.54
CA ARG A 300 5.70 -1.32 29.27
C ARG A 300 6.50 -2.35 28.46
N ASN A 301 6.62 -2.17 27.14
CA ASN A 301 7.35 -3.08 26.24
C ASN A 301 8.72 -2.54 25.83
N GLY A 302 9.37 -1.80 26.74
CA GLY A 302 10.70 -1.24 26.52
C GLY A 302 10.79 -0.30 25.31
N VAL A 303 11.99 -0.21 24.74
CA VAL A 303 12.29 0.74 23.65
C VAL A 303 11.50 0.44 22.36
N TYR A 304 11.24 -0.82 22.04
CA TYR A 304 10.37 -1.17 20.91
C TYR A 304 8.95 -0.62 21.11
N GLY A 305 8.41 -0.80 22.32
CA GLY A 305 7.13 -0.23 22.71
C GLY A 305 7.10 1.30 22.68
N ASP A 306 8.19 1.97 23.07
CA ASP A 306 8.30 3.43 22.99
C ASP A 306 8.21 3.92 21.53
N VAL A 307 8.90 3.23 20.63
CA VAL A 307 8.85 3.50 19.18
C VAL A 307 7.44 3.30 18.63
N LEU A 308 6.72 2.25 19.07
CA LEU A 308 5.33 2.04 18.67
C LEU A 308 4.38 3.11 19.20
N MET A 309 4.58 3.61 20.43
CA MET A 309 3.81 4.75 20.94
C MET A 309 4.07 6.03 20.10
N GLU A 310 5.30 6.25 19.65
CA GLU A 310 5.62 7.39 18.79
C GLU A 310 5.05 7.24 17.37
N LEU A 311 5.05 6.03 16.82
CA LEU A 311 4.36 5.72 15.55
C LEU A 311 2.86 5.94 15.67
N ASP A 312 2.23 5.47 16.75
CA ASP A 312 0.80 5.70 17.01
C ASP A 312 0.48 7.20 17.13
N TRP A 313 1.30 7.96 17.85
CA TRP A 313 1.20 9.41 17.92
C TRP A 313 1.29 10.07 16.53
N SER A 314 2.17 9.57 15.65
CA SER A 314 2.27 10.06 14.27
C SER A 314 0.94 9.92 13.55
N ILE A 315 0.25 8.78 13.69
CA ILE A 315 -1.08 8.56 13.12
C ILE A 315 -2.08 9.58 13.67
N GLY A 316 -2.09 9.78 14.99
CA GLY A 316 -2.92 10.80 15.63
C GLY A 316 -2.74 12.18 15.01
N LYS A 317 -1.49 12.62 14.82
CA LYS A 317 -1.18 13.93 14.21
C LYS A 317 -1.58 14.06 12.76
N ILE A 318 -1.49 12.98 11.99
CA ILE A 318 -1.94 12.97 10.60
C ILE A 318 -3.46 13.12 10.53
N ILE A 319 -4.20 12.34 11.33
CA ILE A 319 -5.67 12.43 11.38
C ILE A 319 -6.13 13.79 11.90
N ASP A 320 -5.47 14.35 12.92
CA ASP A 320 -5.76 15.69 13.42
C ASP A 320 -5.56 16.75 12.32
N ALA A 321 -4.46 16.68 11.56
CA ALA A 321 -4.20 17.63 10.47
C ALA A 321 -5.24 17.55 9.35
N LEU A 322 -5.75 16.36 9.03
CA LEU A 322 -6.84 16.19 8.06
C LEU A 322 -8.15 16.84 8.55
N LYS A 323 -8.47 16.70 9.84
CA LYS A 323 -9.65 17.33 10.45
C LYS A 323 -9.50 18.85 10.53
N GLU A 324 -8.34 19.35 10.96
CA GLU A 324 -8.01 20.77 11.03
C GLU A 324 -8.16 21.47 9.66
N THR A 325 -7.85 20.75 8.59
CA THR A 325 -7.95 21.28 7.21
C THR A 325 -9.31 21.01 6.55
N GLY A 326 -10.21 20.28 7.21
CA GLY A 326 -11.55 19.95 6.71
C GLY A 326 -11.55 18.97 5.54
N ILE A 327 -10.49 18.17 5.38
CA ILE A 327 -10.31 17.27 4.23
C ILE A 327 -10.33 15.78 4.59
N ASP A 328 -10.59 15.44 5.85
CA ASP A 328 -10.67 14.07 6.35
C ASP A 328 -11.67 13.21 5.56
N LYS A 329 -12.87 13.72 5.29
CA LYS A 329 -13.92 12.98 4.53
C LYS A 329 -13.58 12.75 3.05
N LYS A 330 -12.62 13.50 2.50
CA LYS A 330 -12.12 13.30 1.13
C LYS A 330 -10.76 12.59 1.08
N THR A 331 -10.28 12.07 2.20
CA THR A 331 -8.96 11.44 2.28
C THR A 331 -9.06 9.99 2.70
N LEU A 332 -8.57 9.10 1.84
CA LEU A 332 -8.30 7.71 2.17
C LEU A 332 -6.96 7.63 2.91
N VAL A 333 -6.97 7.04 4.11
CA VAL A 333 -5.75 6.70 4.86
C VAL A 333 -5.63 5.18 4.95
N ILE A 334 -4.50 4.64 4.53
CA ILE A 334 -4.17 3.21 4.62
C ILE A 334 -2.98 3.07 5.56
N PHE A 335 -3.06 2.18 6.54
CA PHE A 335 -1.94 1.80 7.40
C PHE A 335 -1.56 0.36 7.11
N MET A 336 -0.27 0.05 6.97
CA MET A 336 0.24 -1.32 6.83
C MET A 336 1.69 -1.47 7.33
N SER A 337 2.21 -2.71 7.37
CA SER A 337 3.64 -3.00 7.47
C SER A 337 4.18 -3.56 6.15
N ASP A 338 5.48 -3.42 5.87
CA ASP A 338 6.09 -4.00 4.66
C ASP A 338 6.37 -5.50 4.76
N ASN A 339 6.63 -6.02 5.95
CA ASN A 339 6.82 -7.44 6.24
C ASN A 339 6.60 -7.72 7.73
N GLY A 340 6.67 -8.99 8.11
CA GLY A 340 6.67 -9.41 9.51
C GLY A 340 7.86 -8.88 10.31
N PRO A 341 7.91 -9.15 11.62
CA PRO A 341 8.90 -8.57 12.51
C PRO A 341 10.23 -9.33 12.46
N TRP A 342 11.30 -8.71 12.94
CA TRP A 342 12.53 -9.41 13.29
C TRP A 342 12.49 -9.90 14.75
N THR A 343 11.88 -11.06 15.00
CA THR A 343 11.77 -11.62 16.36
C THR A 343 13.14 -11.96 16.97
N MET A 344 14.15 -12.23 16.14
CA MET A 344 15.52 -12.50 16.59
C MET A 344 16.19 -11.34 17.37
N PHE A 345 15.70 -10.09 17.22
CA PHE A 345 16.21 -8.94 17.99
C PHE A 345 15.55 -8.79 19.37
N GLN A 346 14.74 -9.76 19.80
CA GLN A 346 14.18 -9.85 21.15
C GLN A 346 13.49 -8.55 21.59
N GLU A 347 14.00 -7.85 22.61
CA GLU A 347 13.40 -6.62 23.13
C GLU A 347 13.43 -5.42 22.17
N PHE A 348 14.15 -5.53 21.05
CA PHE A 348 14.24 -4.53 19.99
C PHE A 348 13.40 -4.86 18.76
N GLY A 349 12.71 -6.01 18.76
CA GLY A 349 11.91 -6.49 17.64
C GLY A 349 10.42 -6.64 17.98
N GLY A 350 9.61 -6.72 16.93
CA GLY A 350 8.17 -6.95 17.05
C GLY A 350 7.78 -8.40 17.26
N VAL A 351 6.48 -8.65 17.39
CA VAL A 351 5.92 -9.99 17.56
C VAL A 351 4.98 -10.39 16.41
N ALA A 352 5.15 -11.61 15.92
CA ALA A 352 4.31 -12.18 14.87
C ALA A 352 3.04 -12.85 15.42
N ASN A 353 2.91 -12.98 16.75
CA ASN A 353 1.83 -13.73 17.39
C ASN A 353 0.43 -13.35 16.86
N PRO A 354 -0.47 -14.33 16.67
CA PRO A 354 -0.32 -15.76 16.94
C PRO A 354 0.39 -16.54 15.81
N LEU A 355 0.96 -15.85 14.82
CA LEU A 355 1.48 -16.45 13.61
C LEU A 355 2.88 -17.02 13.81
N LYS A 356 3.20 -18.05 13.03
CA LYS A 356 4.52 -18.70 13.02
C LYS A 356 5.49 -17.95 12.12
N GLY A 357 6.74 -17.82 12.55
CA GLY A 357 7.84 -17.28 11.76
C GLY A 357 7.99 -15.77 11.89
N GLU A 358 8.90 -15.23 11.10
CA GLU A 358 9.36 -13.85 11.17
C GLU A 358 9.80 -13.36 9.79
N LYS A 359 10.28 -12.11 9.72
CA LYS A 359 10.87 -11.52 8.52
C LYS A 359 11.84 -12.49 7.82
N GLY A 360 11.77 -12.53 6.51
CA GLY A 360 12.58 -13.40 5.66
C GLY A 360 12.13 -14.85 5.57
N THR A 361 11.19 -15.30 6.41
CA THR A 361 10.63 -16.65 6.35
C THR A 361 9.39 -16.72 5.44
N GLY A 362 9.13 -17.91 4.89
CA GLY A 362 7.90 -18.18 4.11
C GLY A 362 6.70 -18.60 4.97
N TRP A 363 6.79 -18.46 6.30
CA TRP A 363 5.67 -18.70 7.20
C TRP A 363 4.78 -17.46 7.31
N GLU A 364 3.57 -17.64 7.83
CA GLU A 364 2.57 -16.57 7.99
C GLU A 364 3.11 -15.33 8.68
N GLY A 365 3.89 -15.48 9.76
CA GLY A 365 4.48 -14.39 10.52
C GLY A 365 5.56 -13.60 9.77
N GLY A 366 5.99 -14.06 8.60
CA GLY A 366 6.92 -13.32 7.74
C GLY A 366 6.23 -12.39 6.75
N GLY A 367 5.04 -12.75 6.25
CA GLY A 367 4.35 -12.03 5.18
C GLY A 367 2.97 -11.50 5.54
N ARG A 368 2.23 -12.14 6.46
CA ARG A 368 0.93 -11.64 6.92
C ARG A 368 1.14 -10.52 7.92
N VAL A 369 0.62 -9.34 7.59
CA VAL A 369 0.88 -8.09 8.32
C VAL A 369 -0.40 -7.30 8.57
N PRO A 370 -0.43 -6.40 9.57
CA PRO A 370 -1.59 -5.54 9.79
C PRO A 370 -1.86 -4.67 8.57
N CYS A 371 -3.14 -4.48 8.24
CA CYS A 371 -3.57 -3.50 7.25
C CYS A 371 -4.94 -2.93 7.61
N ILE A 372 -5.06 -1.59 7.61
CA ILE A 372 -6.27 -0.87 7.99
C ILE A 372 -6.55 0.20 6.94
N PHE A 373 -7.79 0.24 6.45
CA PHE A 373 -8.31 1.30 5.59
C PHE A 373 -9.22 2.20 6.40
N TYR A 374 -9.01 3.51 6.32
CA TYR A 374 -9.81 4.52 7.01
C TYR A 374 -10.22 5.60 6.02
N TRP A 375 -11.53 5.77 5.86
CA TRP A 375 -12.10 6.83 5.03
C TRP A 375 -13.47 7.24 5.58
N PRO A 376 -13.52 8.28 6.42
CA PRO A 376 -14.75 8.74 7.06
C PRO A 376 -15.87 8.97 6.05
N ASP A 377 -17.08 8.51 6.42
CA ASP A 377 -18.32 8.60 5.63
C ASP A 377 -18.32 7.86 4.29
N LYS A 378 -17.19 7.30 3.83
CA LYS A 378 -17.09 6.51 2.60
C LYS A 378 -16.98 5.02 2.85
N ILE A 379 -16.25 4.62 3.90
CA ILE A 379 -16.10 3.22 4.30
C ILE A 379 -16.92 2.99 5.58
N SER A 380 -17.71 1.91 5.58
CA SER A 380 -18.37 1.44 6.81
C SER A 380 -17.38 0.65 7.67
N PRO A 381 -17.34 0.85 9.00
CA PRO A 381 -16.48 0.06 9.86
C PRO A 381 -16.76 -1.44 9.77
N SER A 382 -15.72 -2.25 9.58
CA SER A 382 -15.86 -3.71 9.49
C SER A 382 -14.53 -4.45 9.67
N VAL A 383 -14.63 -5.76 9.85
CA VAL A 383 -13.49 -6.69 9.76
C VAL A 383 -13.62 -7.46 8.44
N ASN A 384 -12.55 -7.57 7.68
CA ASN A 384 -12.50 -8.39 6.46
C ASN A 384 -11.47 -9.51 6.65
N GLU A 385 -11.84 -10.72 6.24
CA GLU A 385 -11.03 -11.94 6.35
C GLU A 385 -10.65 -12.50 4.98
N ASP A 386 -10.93 -11.76 3.89
CA ASP A 386 -10.55 -12.16 2.56
C ASP A 386 -9.03 -12.10 2.39
N LEU A 387 -8.50 -13.02 1.59
CA LEU A 387 -7.09 -13.01 1.21
C LEU A 387 -6.81 -11.79 0.31
N ILE A 388 -5.99 -10.88 0.81
CA ILE A 388 -5.56 -9.68 0.08
C ILE A 388 -4.04 -9.61 0.10
N VAL A 389 -3.42 -9.19 -1.00
CA VAL A 389 -1.98 -9.04 -1.10
C VAL A 389 -1.63 -7.58 -1.38
N ASN A 390 -0.49 -7.09 -0.89
CA ASN A 390 -0.09 -5.69 -1.04
C ASN A 390 0.02 -5.20 -2.50
N THR A 391 0.19 -6.11 -3.46
CA THR A 391 0.14 -5.81 -4.90
C THR A 391 -1.24 -5.39 -5.38
N ASP A 392 -2.30 -5.83 -4.70
CA ASP A 392 -3.69 -5.48 -5.03
C ASP A 392 -3.92 -3.98 -4.84
N LEU A 393 -3.19 -3.35 -3.91
CA LEU A 393 -3.25 -1.91 -3.65
C LEU A 393 -2.96 -1.07 -4.89
N TYR A 394 -2.15 -1.54 -5.84
CA TYR A 394 -1.90 -0.81 -7.07
C TYR A 394 -3.20 -0.60 -7.87
N ALA A 395 -3.95 -1.68 -8.10
CA ALA A 395 -5.22 -1.63 -8.83
C ALA A 395 -6.33 -0.97 -8.00
N THR A 396 -6.35 -1.19 -6.68
CA THR A 396 -7.30 -0.55 -5.76
C THR A 396 -7.14 0.98 -5.78
N LEU A 397 -5.91 1.48 -5.69
CA LEU A 397 -5.64 2.92 -5.73
C LEU A 397 -5.95 3.53 -7.10
N ALA A 398 -5.68 2.80 -8.19
CA ALA A 398 -6.11 3.20 -9.53
C ALA A 398 -7.64 3.35 -9.59
N SER A 399 -8.38 2.37 -9.07
CA SER A 399 -9.85 2.41 -9.04
C SER A 399 -10.38 3.59 -8.24
N PHE A 400 -9.80 3.90 -7.07
CA PHE A 400 -10.20 5.08 -6.27
C PHE A 400 -9.87 6.42 -6.94
N ALA A 401 -8.81 6.48 -7.73
CA ALA A 401 -8.47 7.65 -8.52
C ALA A 401 -9.26 7.77 -9.83
N GLY A 402 -10.00 6.73 -10.23
CA GLY A 402 -10.69 6.66 -11.53
C GLY A 402 -9.77 6.35 -12.71
N VAL A 403 -8.57 5.84 -12.46
CA VAL A 403 -7.57 5.46 -13.47
C VAL A 403 -7.76 4.01 -13.90
N LYS A 404 -7.67 3.73 -15.20
CA LYS A 404 -7.67 2.37 -15.75
C LYS A 404 -6.26 1.80 -15.82
N VAL A 405 -6.09 0.57 -15.36
CA VAL A 405 -4.81 -0.17 -15.32
C VAL A 405 -4.86 -1.45 -16.13
#